data_AF-A0A9J6FV14-F1
#
_entry.id   AF-A0A9J6FV14-F1
#
_cell.length_a   1.000
_cell.length_b   1.000
_cell.length_c   1.000
_cell.angle_alpha   90.00
_cell.angle_beta   90.00
_cell.angle_gamma   90.00
#
_symmetry.space_group_name_H-M   'P 1'
#
loop_
_entity.id
_entity.type
_entity.pdbx_description
1 polymer ?
#
loop_
_entity_poly.entity_id
_entity_poly.type
_entity_poly.pdbx_seq_one_letter_code
_entity_poly.pdbx_strand_id
1 'polypeptide(L)'
;MVRANGKRDVRILLVGEAGVGKTSLILSLVSEQFPEDVPPRAEEITIPADVTPEKVPTRIVDFSTQEQSQENLAEEIGKANVVCVVYAVDDDDTIDKITDYWLPLIREQLGDEHGTPVVLVGNKADLVEYSSLEMVVPIMSQYQEVETCVEATDAFSTISVLFLSVQCSAKTFKNISELFYYAQKAVLHPTGPLYVPQERDLTERCKAALTRVFRICDVDNDGVLSDRELNIFQRKCFNTPLEPKALHDLKTIVAKNLDGGVENNGLTLSGFLFLHQVFIQRGRHETTWTVLRRFGYDDHLVLPREYLCPPIRVPPGSSTELSAKGLAFVTSLFEKHDKDVDGCLSPSELASLFAVCPTQPWGTDLVGTVATNEAGWLTLRGYLAHWALTTALDVHKTLECLAYLGYIGASDENQLSAVQVTSEKQLESQQQRQSTRQVLHCRVLGPQDAGKTCFLRGLLGCSLEQSPPPGHPGSKYAVDQIVVYGQDKYLLVRGGGKGEGRVGGTSRSLRSLHEVDLFGQHDTAVAPELSCDAVCLLFDASNPRSFEHVARAYLKHLAGSSVPVLVVASKSDRPSVRQDYPVQPAEFCRRHDLPAPQTFSCLVAPPRDVYVKLATMAAYP
;
A
#
# COMPACT_ATOMS: atom_id res chain seq x y z
N MET A 1 -5.76 8.08 15.25
CA MET A 1 -4.82 9.02 14.61
C MET A 1 -3.63 8.18 14.14
N VAL A 2 -3.51 7.89 12.83
CA VAL A 2 -2.28 7.25 12.30
C VAL A 2 -1.15 8.15 12.71
N ARG A 3 -0.28 7.66 13.60
CA ARG A 3 0.86 8.41 14.10
C ARG A 3 1.64 8.86 12.87
N ALA A 4 1.64 10.16 12.61
CA ALA A 4 2.64 10.78 11.76
C ALA A 4 4.00 10.22 12.20
N ASN A 5 4.84 9.89 11.22
CA ASN A 5 6.23 9.48 11.40
C ASN A 5 6.83 10.12 12.66
N GLY A 6 7.43 9.28 13.51
CA GLY A 6 7.77 9.58 14.90
C GLY A 6 8.20 11.02 15.14
N LYS A 7 7.58 11.66 16.16
CA LYS A 7 7.86 12.99 16.71
C LYS A 7 9.10 13.64 16.08
N ARG A 8 8.90 14.30 14.94
CA ARG A 8 9.96 15.05 14.27
C ARG A 8 10.15 16.33 15.04
N ASP A 9 11.23 16.45 15.80
CA ASP A 9 11.63 17.75 16.33
C ASP A 9 11.88 18.69 15.15
N VAL A 10 11.34 19.92 15.20
CA VAL A 10 11.52 20.92 14.13
C VAL A 10 12.61 21.89 14.53
N ARG A 11 13.65 22.04 13.72
CA ARG A 11 14.74 22.97 13.92
C ARG A 11 14.66 24.15 12.96
N ILE A 12 14.42 25.33 13.51
CA ILE A 12 14.34 26.61 12.82
C ILE A 12 15.69 27.34 12.98
N LEU A 13 16.36 27.63 11.86
CA LEU A 13 17.59 28.41 11.84
C LEU A 13 17.32 29.84 11.36
N LEU A 14 17.73 30.85 12.12
CA LEU A 14 17.67 32.24 11.69
C LEU A 14 19.02 32.68 11.11
N VAL A 15 19.00 33.15 9.86
CA VAL A 15 20.16 33.72 9.15
C VAL A 15 19.81 35.10 8.59
N GLY A 16 20.81 35.88 8.16
CA GLY A 16 20.63 37.25 7.69
C GLY A 16 21.76 38.18 8.15
N GLU A 17 21.81 39.39 7.62
CA GLU A 17 22.87 40.36 7.91
C GLU A 17 22.96 40.73 9.40
N ALA A 18 24.09 41.31 9.81
CA ALA A 18 24.26 41.85 11.16
C ALA A 18 23.29 43.02 11.38
N GLY A 19 22.62 43.09 12.54
CA GLY A 19 21.73 44.20 12.88
C GLY A 19 20.30 44.14 12.31
N VAL A 20 19.94 43.07 11.57
CA VAL A 20 18.55 42.85 11.10
C VAL A 20 17.59 42.41 12.21
N GLY A 21 18.11 42.02 13.39
CA GLY A 21 17.32 41.75 14.60
C GLY A 21 16.93 40.28 14.83
N LYS A 22 17.74 39.32 14.35
CA LYS A 22 17.55 37.87 14.58
C LYS A 22 17.43 37.52 16.07
N THR A 23 18.44 37.92 16.86
CA THR A 23 18.49 37.72 18.32
C THR A 23 17.31 38.39 19.02
N SER A 24 16.94 39.59 18.59
CA SER A 24 15.78 40.31 19.15
C SER A 24 14.46 39.58 18.90
N LEU A 25 14.25 38.96 17.73
CA LEU A 25 13.05 38.16 17.46
C LEU A 25 12.93 36.97 18.44
N ILE A 26 14.05 36.29 18.72
CA ILE A 26 14.11 35.14 19.62
C ILE A 26 13.85 35.57 21.07
N LEU A 27 14.55 36.60 21.54
CA LEU A 27 14.41 37.09 22.91
C LEU A 27 13.03 37.70 23.16
N SER A 28 12.48 38.42 22.18
CA SER A 28 11.11 38.91 22.25
C SER A 28 10.11 37.76 22.37
N LEU A 29 10.24 36.68 21.56
CA LEU A 29 9.36 35.50 21.66
C LEU A 29 9.33 34.90 23.07
N VAL A 30 10.49 34.82 23.73
CA VAL A 30 10.61 34.19 25.06
C VAL A 30 10.11 35.09 26.18
N SER A 31 10.36 36.39 26.09
CA SER A 31 10.09 37.35 27.18
C SER A 31 8.81 38.18 26.98
N GLU A 32 8.20 38.13 25.81
CA GLU A 32 7.09 39.00 25.36
C GLU A 32 7.42 40.51 25.47
N GLN A 33 8.71 40.86 25.56
CA GLN A 33 9.21 42.22 25.72
C GLN A 33 10.41 42.46 24.81
N PHE A 34 10.59 43.69 24.36
CA PHE A 34 11.78 44.03 23.58
C PHE A 34 13.02 44.13 24.49
N PRO A 35 14.11 43.40 24.20
CA PRO A 35 15.33 43.47 24.99
C PRO A 35 16.01 44.84 24.86
N GLU A 36 16.33 45.48 26.00
CA GLU A 36 17.10 46.73 26.01
C GLU A 36 18.58 46.52 25.63
N ASP A 37 19.15 45.38 26.05
CA ASP A 37 20.51 44.97 25.72
C ASP A 37 20.45 43.63 24.96
N VAL A 38 20.99 43.62 23.74
CA VAL A 38 20.90 42.48 22.82
C VAL A 38 22.29 41.87 22.67
N PRO A 39 22.51 40.62 23.15
CA PRO A 39 23.78 39.95 22.96
C PRO A 39 24.03 39.67 21.46
N PRO A 40 25.29 39.36 21.06
CA PRO A 40 25.59 39.05 19.66
C PRO A 40 24.88 37.81 19.13
N ARG A 41 24.46 36.88 20.02
CA ARG A 41 23.75 35.64 19.70
C ARG A 41 22.86 35.21 20.87
N ALA A 42 21.68 34.66 20.57
CA ALA A 42 20.85 33.98 21.57
C ALA A 42 21.31 32.53 21.78
N GLU A 43 21.12 32.00 23.00
CA GLU A 43 21.23 30.56 23.24
C GLU A 43 20.14 29.80 22.46
N GLU A 44 20.42 28.54 22.11
CA GLU A 44 19.43 27.70 21.45
C GLU A 44 18.22 27.47 22.36
N ILE A 45 17.04 27.89 21.92
CA ILE A 45 15.80 27.71 22.67
C ILE A 45 15.03 26.51 22.16
N THR A 46 14.37 25.78 23.06
CA THR A 46 13.47 24.68 22.70
C THR A 46 12.08 24.96 23.26
N ILE A 47 11.12 25.12 22.36
CA ILE A 47 9.70 25.23 22.69
C ILE A 47 9.13 23.81 22.83
N PRO A 48 8.62 23.43 24.01
CA PRO A 48 8.05 22.10 24.22
C PRO A 48 6.79 21.87 23.36
N ALA A 49 6.57 20.63 22.97
CA ALA A 49 5.40 20.21 22.18
C ALA A 49 4.07 20.71 22.78
N ASP A 50 3.92 20.68 24.11
CA ASP A 50 2.67 21.04 24.80
C ASP A 50 2.29 22.52 24.64
N VAL A 51 3.24 23.37 24.24
CA VAL A 51 3.03 24.81 24.01
C VAL A 51 2.82 25.13 22.54
N THR A 52 3.28 24.26 21.62
CA THR A 52 3.12 24.45 20.18
C THR A 52 1.73 24.02 19.68
N PRO A 53 1.10 24.75 18.73
CA PRO A 53 -0.19 24.34 18.15
C PRO A 53 -0.17 22.93 17.52
N GLU A 54 0.94 22.59 16.88
CA GLU A 54 1.12 21.31 16.16
C GLU A 54 1.56 20.14 17.07
N LYS A 55 1.76 20.40 18.36
CA LYS A 55 2.23 19.41 19.36
C LYS A 55 3.57 18.76 19.01
N VAL A 56 4.47 19.56 18.47
CA VAL A 56 5.80 19.15 18.00
C VAL A 56 6.86 20.03 18.67
N PRO A 57 7.92 19.48 19.29
CA PRO A 57 8.99 20.29 19.86
C PRO A 57 9.69 21.12 18.78
N THR A 58 9.92 22.40 19.05
CA THR A 58 10.55 23.34 18.11
C THR A 58 11.82 23.93 18.70
N ARG A 59 12.95 23.73 18.02
CA ARG A 59 14.25 24.29 18.37
C ARG A 59 14.51 25.52 17.52
N ILE A 60 14.83 26.65 18.12
CA ILE A 60 15.13 27.89 17.41
C ILE A 60 16.58 28.25 17.65
N VAL A 61 17.29 28.49 16.55
CA VAL A 61 18.75 28.64 16.54
C VAL A 61 19.08 29.98 15.90
N ASP A 62 19.88 30.76 16.62
CA ASP A 62 20.43 32.04 16.16
C ASP A 62 21.81 31.83 15.56
N PHE A 63 22.04 32.33 14.34
CA PHE A 63 23.37 32.38 13.76
C PHE A 63 23.95 33.79 13.84
N SER A 64 25.18 33.91 14.34
CA SER A 64 25.89 35.19 14.44
C SER A 64 27.27 35.12 13.80
N THR A 65 27.52 35.96 12.81
CA THR A 65 28.83 36.10 12.16
C THR A 65 29.91 36.68 13.09
N GLN A 66 29.54 37.24 14.24
CA GLN A 66 30.49 37.74 15.24
C GLN A 66 31.10 36.63 16.10
N GLU A 67 30.33 35.56 16.33
CA GLU A 67 30.73 34.45 17.23
C GLU A 67 31.03 33.14 16.49
N GLN A 68 30.48 32.96 15.28
CA GLN A 68 30.54 31.69 14.55
C GLN A 68 31.21 31.84 13.19
N SER A 69 31.93 30.80 12.78
CA SER A 69 32.62 30.74 11.48
C SER A 69 31.69 30.34 10.34
N GLN A 70 32.15 30.50 9.10
CA GLN A 70 31.46 30.00 7.91
C GLN A 70 31.29 28.47 7.91
N GLU A 71 32.25 27.73 8.47
CA GLU A 71 32.13 26.27 8.63
C GLU A 71 30.97 25.92 9.58
N ASN A 72 30.80 26.69 10.66
CA ASN A 72 29.67 26.52 11.56
C ASN A 72 28.36 26.86 10.85
N LEU A 73 28.30 27.92 10.03
CA LEU A 73 27.10 28.24 9.25
C LEU A 73 26.68 27.07 8.35
N ALA A 74 27.62 26.48 7.62
CA ALA A 74 27.35 25.33 6.76
C ALA A 74 26.79 24.14 7.56
N GLU A 75 27.38 23.83 8.73
CA GLU A 75 26.84 22.79 9.62
C GLU A 75 25.43 23.11 10.13
N GLU A 76 25.18 24.37 10.49
CA GLU A 76 23.88 24.82 11.00
C GLU A 76 22.79 24.72 9.93
N ILE A 77 23.10 25.11 8.69
CA ILE A 77 22.23 24.95 7.52
C ILE A 77 21.95 23.46 7.27
N GLY A 78 22.96 22.60 7.30
CA GLY A 78 22.80 21.16 7.08
C GLY A 78 21.94 20.45 8.15
N LYS A 79 21.83 21.03 9.36
CA LYS A 79 20.98 20.51 10.45
C LYS A 79 19.57 21.12 10.45
N ALA A 80 19.33 22.21 9.72
CA ALA A 80 18.06 22.93 9.75
C ALA A 80 16.94 22.15 9.07
N ASN A 81 15.74 22.18 9.66
CA ASN A 81 14.52 21.71 8.98
C ASN A 81 13.84 22.84 8.21
N VAL A 82 14.05 24.09 8.63
CA VAL A 82 13.62 25.30 7.93
C VAL A 82 14.63 26.41 8.19
N VAL A 83 14.92 27.21 7.17
CA VAL A 83 15.80 28.38 7.27
C VAL A 83 14.98 29.65 7.16
N CYS A 84 15.03 30.50 8.16
CA CYS A 84 14.42 31.82 8.16
C CYS A 84 15.47 32.87 7.78
N VAL A 85 15.36 33.45 6.59
CA VAL A 85 16.24 34.54 6.14
C VAL A 85 15.62 35.87 6.58
N VAL A 86 16.24 36.49 7.58
CA VAL A 86 15.79 37.74 8.19
C VAL A 86 16.45 38.93 7.51
N TYR A 87 15.64 39.87 7.06
CA TYR A 87 16.05 41.15 6.50
C TYR A 87 15.38 42.30 7.26
N ALA A 88 15.94 43.50 7.15
CA ALA A 88 15.37 44.70 7.73
C ALA A 88 14.54 45.42 6.67
N VAL A 89 13.26 45.70 6.95
CA VAL A 89 12.36 46.31 5.95
C VAL A 89 12.68 47.78 5.68
N ASP A 90 13.48 48.41 6.53
CA ASP A 90 13.98 49.78 6.42
C ASP A 90 15.34 49.89 5.70
N ASP A 91 15.90 48.75 5.24
CA ASP A 91 17.24 48.68 4.65
C ASP A 91 17.28 47.77 3.40
N ASP A 92 17.24 48.41 2.23
CA ASP A 92 17.22 47.74 0.92
C ASP A 92 18.47 46.87 0.68
N ASP A 93 19.64 47.24 1.23
CA ASP A 93 20.88 46.45 1.07
C ASP A 93 20.70 45.05 1.69
N THR A 94 19.92 44.92 2.76
CA THR A 94 19.64 43.62 3.39
C THR A 94 18.70 42.75 2.58
N ILE A 95 17.89 43.35 1.71
CA ILE A 95 16.98 42.67 0.80
C ILE A 95 17.76 42.12 -0.39
N ASP A 96 18.65 42.92 -0.99
CA ASP A 96 19.52 42.49 -2.10
C ASP A 96 20.40 41.29 -1.70
N LYS A 97 20.86 41.26 -0.44
CA LYS A 97 21.64 40.13 0.12
C LYS A 97 20.88 38.81 0.11
N ILE A 98 19.55 38.80 0.07
CA ILE A 98 18.75 37.57 0.02
C ILE A 98 19.11 36.81 -1.26
N THR A 99 19.08 37.48 -2.42
CA THR A 99 19.38 36.86 -3.72
C THR A 99 20.87 36.78 -4.02
N ASP A 100 21.65 37.75 -3.54
CA ASP A 100 23.08 37.84 -3.87
C ASP A 100 23.96 36.88 -3.06
N TYR A 101 23.51 36.50 -1.86
CA TYR A 101 24.31 35.72 -0.92
C TYR A 101 23.53 34.60 -0.22
N TRP A 102 22.45 34.91 0.49
CA TRP A 102 21.82 33.94 1.40
C TRP A 102 21.18 32.75 0.67
N LEU A 103 20.36 32.99 -0.36
CA LEU A 103 19.74 31.90 -1.14
C LEU A 103 20.78 31.07 -1.93
N PRO A 104 21.74 31.69 -2.66
CA PRO A 104 22.83 30.94 -3.30
C PRO A 104 23.63 30.08 -2.32
N LEU A 105 23.94 30.58 -1.12
CA LEU A 105 24.67 29.83 -0.10
C LEU A 105 23.87 28.62 0.40
N ILE A 106 22.57 28.79 0.68
CA ILE A 106 21.72 27.69 1.12
C ILE A 106 21.67 26.58 0.06
N ARG A 107 21.54 26.94 -1.22
CA ARG A 107 21.60 25.99 -2.34
C ARG A 107 22.96 25.31 -2.46
N GLU A 108 24.05 26.04 -2.31
CA GLU A 108 25.41 25.48 -2.34
C GLU A 108 25.59 24.41 -1.24
N GLN A 109 25.07 24.67 -0.04
CA GLN A 109 25.23 23.75 1.09
C GLN A 109 24.28 22.55 1.05
N LEU A 110 23.04 22.72 0.58
CA LEU A 110 22.01 21.68 0.59
C LEU A 110 21.82 20.96 -0.75
N GLY A 111 22.35 21.52 -1.84
CA GLY A 111 22.14 21.07 -3.22
C GLY A 111 20.92 21.71 -3.89
N ASP A 112 20.92 21.81 -5.22
CA ASP A 112 19.88 22.53 -6.00
C ASP A 112 18.45 21.99 -5.84
N GLU A 113 18.28 20.72 -5.51
CA GLU A 113 16.96 20.07 -5.29
C GLU A 113 16.68 19.78 -3.81
N HIS A 114 17.19 20.62 -2.89
CA HIS A 114 16.93 20.43 -1.47
C HIS A 114 15.46 20.61 -1.12
N GLY A 115 14.92 19.73 -0.27
CA GLY A 115 13.54 19.82 0.23
C GLY A 115 13.35 20.75 1.44
N THR A 116 14.42 21.40 1.92
CA THR A 116 14.37 22.27 3.10
C THR A 116 13.69 23.60 2.77
N PRO A 117 12.56 23.95 3.41
CA PRO A 117 11.88 25.22 3.17
C PRO A 117 12.70 26.42 3.65
N VAL A 118 12.57 27.53 2.91
CA VAL A 118 13.11 28.84 3.26
C VAL A 118 11.96 29.83 3.49
N VAL A 119 11.98 30.56 4.60
CA VAL A 119 10.98 31.59 4.94
C VAL A 119 11.66 32.96 4.96
N LEU A 120 11.13 33.93 4.21
CA LEU A 120 11.62 35.30 4.23
C LEU A 120 10.95 36.08 5.37
N VAL A 121 11.76 36.77 6.17
CA VAL A 121 11.31 37.44 7.40
C VAL A 121 11.70 38.91 7.36
N GLY A 122 10.73 39.79 7.12
CA GLY A 122 10.95 41.22 7.13
C GLY A 122 10.78 41.78 8.55
N ASN A 123 11.87 42.02 9.27
CA ASN A 123 11.83 42.57 10.61
C ASN A 123 11.88 44.12 10.59
N LYS A 124 11.59 44.76 11.74
CA LYS A 124 11.53 46.21 11.94
C LYS A 124 10.38 46.91 11.20
N ALA A 125 9.26 46.20 11.03
CA ALA A 125 8.05 46.74 10.42
C ALA A 125 7.43 47.94 11.17
N ASP A 126 7.92 48.29 12.37
CA ASP A 126 7.58 49.51 13.08
C ASP A 126 8.25 50.78 12.53
N LEU A 127 9.28 50.64 11.68
CA LEU A 127 10.03 51.77 11.12
C LEU A 127 9.48 52.25 9.77
N VAL A 128 8.62 51.47 9.13
CA VAL A 128 8.06 51.77 7.80
C VAL A 128 6.53 51.67 7.83
N GLU A 129 5.86 52.56 7.08
CA GLU A 129 4.39 52.54 6.93
C GLU A 129 3.93 51.76 5.69
N TYR A 130 4.85 51.39 4.80
CA TYR A 130 4.60 50.66 3.56
C TYR A 130 5.01 49.19 3.67
N SER A 131 4.44 48.34 2.80
CA SER A 131 4.81 46.94 2.74
C SER A 131 5.97 46.73 1.77
N SER A 132 7.04 46.07 2.22
CA SER A 132 8.16 45.62 1.39
C SER A 132 7.85 44.41 0.48
N LEU A 133 6.57 43.98 0.43
CA LEU A 133 6.12 42.83 -0.37
C LEU A 133 6.50 42.95 -1.85
N GLU A 134 6.40 44.14 -2.46
CA GLU A 134 6.68 44.35 -3.88
C GLU A 134 8.13 43.98 -4.27
N MET A 135 9.08 44.12 -3.34
CA MET A 135 10.49 43.82 -3.59
C MET A 135 10.80 42.32 -3.46
N VAL A 136 10.09 41.60 -2.60
CA VAL A 136 10.35 40.17 -2.35
C VAL A 136 9.53 39.23 -3.24
N VAL A 137 8.38 39.67 -3.76
CA VAL A 137 7.55 38.87 -4.68
C VAL A 137 8.32 38.28 -5.88
N PRO A 138 9.21 39.03 -6.58
CA PRO A 138 10.02 38.48 -7.65
C PRO A 138 10.96 37.35 -7.19
N ILE A 139 11.56 37.50 -6.01
CA ILE A 139 12.45 36.50 -5.41
C ILE A 139 11.69 35.19 -5.18
N MET A 140 10.50 35.29 -4.61
CA MET A 140 9.66 34.13 -4.29
C MET A 140 9.15 33.40 -5.53
N SER A 141 9.04 34.11 -6.66
CA SER A 141 8.68 33.49 -7.94
C SER A 141 9.87 32.79 -8.62
N GLN A 142 11.10 33.24 -8.33
CA GLN A 142 12.33 32.75 -8.93
C GLN A 142 12.95 31.57 -8.15
N TYR A 143 12.74 31.51 -6.82
CA TYR A 143 13.33 30.50 -5.94
C TYR A 143 12.23 29.56 -5.38
N GLN A 144 12.24 28.29 -5.80
CA GLN A 144 11.19 27.30 -5.48
C GLN A 144 11.22 26.84 -4.01
N GLU A 145 12.38 26.90 -3.37
CA GLU A 145 12.57 26.57 -1.96
C GLU A 145 11.99 27.62 -1.00
N VAL A 146 11.69 28.83 -1.51
CA VAL A 146 11.07 29.88 -0.73
C VAL A 146 9.58 29.57 -0.60
N GLU A 147 9.13 29.33 0.62
CA GLU A 147 7.74 28.94 0.89
C GLU A 147 6.77 30.05 0.52
N THR A 148 5.71 29.67 -0.18
CA THR A 148 4.64 30.58 -0.59
C THR A 148 3.34 30.16 0.12
N CYS A 149 2.89 30.97 1.07
CA CYS A 149 1.59 30.75 1.72
C CYS A 149 0.51 31.55 1.02
N VAL A 150 -0.37 30.88 0.29
CA VAL A 150 -1.51 31.54 -0.37
C VAL A 150 -2.55 31.95 0.68
N GLU A 151 -2.45 33.15 1.22
CA GLU A 151 -3.58 33.75 1.95
C GLU A 151 -4.45 34.55 0.97
N ALA A 152 -5.74 34.26 0.95
CA ALA A 152 -6.73 35.07 0.25
C ALA A 152 -7.18 36.17 1.22
N THR A 153 -6.76 37.41 0.99
CA THR A 153 -7.37 38.56 1.67
C THR A 153 -8.79 38.75 1.17
N ASP A 154 -9.76 38.85 2.08
CA ASP A 154 -11.21 39.00 1.82
C ASP A 154 -11.62 40.34 1.14
N ALA A 155 -10.68 41.06 0.53
CA ALA A 155 -10.93 42.32 -0.15
C ALA A 155 -10.58 42.22 -1.65
N PHE A 156 -11.63 42.29 -2.47
CA PHE A 156 -11.62 42.37 -3.94
C PHE A 156 -11.31 41.10 -4.72
N SER A 157 -11.99 40.95 -5.86
CA SER A 157 -12.12 39.78 -6.73
C SER A 157 -10.84 39.33 -7.46
N THR A 158 -9.67 39.45 -6.85
CA THR A 158 -8.40 39.02 -7.43
C THR A 158 -7.73 38.08 -6.44
N ILE A 159 -7.57 36.80 -6.84
CA ILE A 159 -6.71 35.85 -6.14
C ILE A 159 -5.29 36.41 -6.23
N SER A 160 -4.90 37.20 -5.24
CA SER A 160 -3.51 37.58 -5.00
C SER A 160 -2.89 36.41 -4.26
N VAL A 161 -1.97 35.70 -4.92
CA VAL A 161 -1.10 34.76 -4.22
C VAL A 161 -0.30 35.62 -3.25
N LEU A 162 -0.68 35.64 -1.97
CA LEU A 162 0.22 36.17 -0.96
C LEU A 162 1.40 35.21 -0.90
N PHE A 163 2.59 35.78 -0.93
CA PHE A 163 3.83 35.05 -0.82
C PHE A 163 4.26 35.22 0.65
N LEU A 164 4.71 34.16 1.34
CA LEU A 164 5.04 34.20 2.76
C LEU A 164 6.32 35.03 3.04
N SER A 165 6.22 36.35 3.00
CA SER A 165 7.13 37.23 3.73
C SER A 165 6.41 37.67 5.01
N VAL A 166 6.91 37.24 6.17
CA VAL A 166 6.31 37.65 7.44
C VAL A 166 6.92 38.98 7.84
N GLN A 167 6.16 40.07 7.69
CA GLN A 167 6.55 41.36 8.23
C GLN A 167 6.27 41.37 9.73
N CYS A 168 7.33 41.48 10.51
CA CYS A 168 7.33 41.41 11.96
C CYS A 168 8.09 42.59 12.57
N SER A 169 7.85 42.82 13.85
CA SER A 169 8.59 43.82 14.61
C SER A 169 8.90 43.24 15.99
N ALA A 170 10.19 42.94 16.19
CA ALA A 170 10.71 42.53 17.49
C ALA A 170 10.37 43.54 18.60
N LYS A 171 10.34 44.84 18.26
CA LYS A 171 10.10 45.96 19.19
C LYS A 171 8.67 46.06 19.67
N THR A 172 7.71 45.83 18.78
CA THR A 172 6.27 45.95 19.09
C THR A 172 5.61 44.61 19.36
N PHE A 173 6.38 43.51 19.32
CA PHE A 173 5.89 42.14 19.43
C PHE A 173 4.88 41.76 18.32
N LYS A 174 4.97 42.42 17.15
CA LYS A 174 4.06 42.18 16.02
C LYS A 174 4.51 40.97 15.20
N ASN A 175 3.60 40.03 14.96
CA ASN A 175 3.78 38.86 14.08
C ASN A 175 4.92 37.89 14.46
N ILE A 176 5.42 37.94 15.70
CA ILE A 176 6.54 37.09 16.14
C ILE A 176 6.08 35.63 16.31
N SER A 177 4.94 35.40 16.98
CA SER A 177 4.39 34.06 17.17
C SER A 177 4.01 33.42 15.83
N GLU A 178 3.42 34.21 14.92
CA GLU A 178 3.05 33.82 13.57
C GLU A 178 4.27 33.37 12.76
N LEU A 179 5.39 34.10 12.83
CA LEU A 179 6.64 33.72 12.15
C LEU A 179 7.05 32.27 12.49
N PHE A 180 7.19 31.96 13.78
CA PHE A 180 7.64 30.64 14.21
C PHE A 180 6.57 29.57 13.95
N TYR A 181 5.29 29.92 14.03
CA TYR A 181 4.19 29.05 13.65
C TYR A 181 4.25 28.67 12.15
N TYR A 182 4.38 29.65 11.25
CA TYR A 182 4.46 29.39 9.81
C TYR A 182 5.74 28.66 9.43
N ALA A 183 6.88 28.97 10.06
CA ALA A 183 8.13 28.21 9.86
C ALA A 183 7.97 26.74 10.28
N GLN A 184 7.32 26.47 11.42
CA GLN A 184 7.01 25.10 11.84
C GLN A 184 6.06 24.42 10.83
N LYS A 185 5.01 25.13 10.40
CA LYS A 185 4.00 24.61 9.47
C LYS A 185 4.58 24.29 8.10
N ALA A 186 5.51 25.08 7.57
CA ALA A 186 6.21 24.82 6.32
C ALA A 186 6.92 23.45 6.31
N VAL A 187 7.54 23.07 7.44
CA VAL A 187 8.18 21.76 7.60
C VAL A 187 7.14 20.64 7.70
N LEU A 188 6.08 20.88 8.48
CA LEU A 188 5.08 19.86 8.77
C LEU A 188 4.08 19.65 7.64
N HIS A 189 3.92 20.60 6.74
CA HIS A 189 2.91 20.60 5.68
C HIS A 189 3.42 21.29 4.41
N PRO A 190 4.50 20.79 3.77
CA PRO A 190 5.16 21.48 2.66
C PRO A 190 4.20 21.71 1.48
N THR A 191 4.23 22.89 0.88
CA THR A 191 3.31 23.23 -0.21
C THR A 191 3.84 22.74 -1.57
N GLY A 192 5.16 22.73 -1.76
CA GLY A 192 5.82 22.38 -3.02
C GLY A 192 5.38 21.04 -3.64
N PRO A 193 5.25 19.94 -2.87
CA PRO A 193 4.75 18.67 -3.42
C PRO A 193 3.30 18.74 -3.92
N LEU A 194 2.47 19.66 -3.40
CA LEU A 194 1.03 19.69 -3.65
C LEU A 194 0.64 20.60 -4.81
N TYR A 195 1.32 21.74 -4.99
CA TYR A 195 0.83 22.84 -5.81
C TYR A 195 1.93 23.56 -6.57
N VAL A 196 1.64 23.97 -7.79
CA VAL A 196 2.52 24.74 -8.69
C VAL A 196 1.99 26.18 -8.76
N PRO A 197 2.60 27.15 -8.05
CA PRO A 197 2.10 28.52 -8.00
C PRO A 197 1.98 29.21 -9.36
N GLN A 198 2.92 28.94 -10.27
CA GLN A 198 2.97 29.56 -11.60
C GLN A 198 1.80 29.10 -12.49
N GLU A 199 1.44 27.82 -12.42
CA GLU A 199 0.32 27.24 -13.17
C GLU A 199 -1.02 27.42 -12.46
N ARG A 200 -0.98 27.83 -11.19
CA ARG A 200 -2.11 27.90 -10.27
C ARG A 200 -2.87 26.58 -10.14
N ASP A 201 -2.17 25.46 -10.27
CA ASP A 201 -2.75 24.11 -10.33
C ASP A 201 -2.00 23.15 -9.39
N LEU A 202 -2.63 22.02 -9.07
CA LEU A 202 -2.03 20.93 -8.31
C LEU A 202 -0.91 20.27 -9.13
N THR A 203 0.12 19.76 -8.45
CA THR A 203 1.13 18.92 -9.12
C THR A 203 0.47 17.64 -9.66
N GLU A 204 1.02 17.06 -10.72
CA GLU A 204 0.52 15.80 -11.28
C GLU A 204 0.57 14.64 -10.26
N ARG A 205 1.57 14.63 -9.37
CA ARG A 205 1.66 13.66 -8.27
C ARG A 205 0.52 13.85 -7.27
N CYS A 206 0.19 15.09 -6.91
CA CYS A 206 -0.92 15.42 -6.02
C CYS A 206 -2.26 15.02 -6.64
N LYS A 207 -2.48 15.33 -7.93
CA LYS A 207 -3.67 14.90 -8.67
C LYS A 207 -3.80 13.39 -8.70
N ALA A 208 -2.72 12.65 -8.99
CA ALA A 208 -2.73 11.19 -8.98
C ALA A 208 -3.07 10.62 -7.59
N ALA A 209 -2.47 11.19 -6.54
CA ALA A 209 -2.71 10.77 -5.17
C ALA A 209 -4.17 11.00 -4.74
N LEU A 210 -4.71 12.20 -5.00
CA LEU A 210 -6.10 12.55 -4.72
C LEU A 210 -7.10 11.78 -5.59
N THR A 211 -6.75 11.47 -6.84
CA THR A 211 -7.58 10.62 -7.71
C THR A 211 -7.72 9.22 -7.13
N ARG A 212 -6.64 8.65 -6.58
CA ARG A 212 -6.72 7.37 -5.87
C ARG A 212 -7.60 7.49 -4.62
N VAL A 213 -7.47 8.55 -3.84
CA VAL A 213 -8.32 8.79 -2.67
C VAL A 213 -9.79 8.84 -3.07
N PHE A 214 -10.13 9.62 -4.11
CA PHE A 214 -11.48 9.73 -4.66
C PHE A 214 -12.04 8.34 -5.02
N ARG A 215 -11.30 7.55 -5.81
CA ARG A 215 -11.72 6.20 -6.23
C ARG A 215 -11.93 5.24 -5.07
N ILE A 216 -11.20 5.41 -3.95
CA ILE A 216 -11.39 4.59 -2.75
C ILE A 216 -12.66 5.04 -1.98
N CYS A 217 -12.98 6.33 -2.03
CA CYS A 217 -14.11 6.92 -1.32
C CYS A 217 -15.45 6.84 -2.04
N ASP A 218 -15.42 6.71 -3.36
CA ASP A 218 -16.56 6.38 -4.22
C ASP A 218 -16.91 4.90 -3.96
N VAL A 219 -17.86 4.62 -3.07
CA VAL A 219 -18.15 3.28 -2.56
C VAL A 219 -19.03 2.49 -3.53
N ASP A 220 -19.90 3.17 -4.26
CA ASP A 220 -20.80 2.56 -5.26
C ASP A 220 -20.29 2.68 -6.70
N ASN A 221 -19.14 3.32 -6.94
CA ASN A 221 -18.43 3.39 -8.22
C ASN A 221 -19.25 4.07 -9.32
N ASP A 222 -20.11 5.02 -8.93
CA ASP A 222 -20.96 5.80 -9.82
C ASP A 222 -20.22 7.02 -10.41
N GLY A 223 -19.01 7.31 -9.93
CA GLY A 223 -18.16 8.39 -10.40
C GLY A 223 -18.38 9.73 -9.67
N VAL A 224 -19.23 9.78 -8.65
CA VAL A 224 -19.46 10.96 -7.80
C VAL A 224 -19.35 10.60 -6.32
N LEU A 225 -19.01 11.58 -5.48
CA LEU A 225 -19.09 11.43 -4.02
C LEU A 225 -20.39 12.04 -3.51
N SER A 226 -21.31 11.17 -3.13
CA SER A 226 -22.59 11.51 -2.49
C SER A 226 -22.42 12.13 -1.10
N ASP A 227 -23.49 12.70 -0.55
CA ASP A 227 -23.50 13.23 0.84
C ASP A 227 -23.10 12.18 1.88
N ARG A 228 -23.49 10.93 1.62
CA ARG A 228 -23.18 9.79 2.49
C ARG A 228 -21.69 9.50 2.46
N GLU A 229 -21.10 9.43 1.28
CA GLU A 229 -19.68 9.11 1.11
C GLU A 229 -18.79 10.24 1.60
N LEU A 230 -19.15 11.49 1.32
CA LEU A 230 -18.44 12.66 1.84
C LEU A 230 -18.47 12.70 3.38
N ASN A 231 -19.58 12.30 4.01
CA ASN A 231 -19.63 12.16 5.46
C ASN A 231 -18.76 11.01 5.99
N ILE A 232 -18.70 9.87 5.31
CA ILE A 232 -17.82 8.76 5.66
C ILE A 232 -16.36 9.19 5.52
N PHE A 233 -16.01 9.85 4.42
CA PHE A 233 -14.70 10.43 4.15
C PHE A 233 -14.29 11.44 5.24
N GLN A 234 -15.18 12.37 5.58
CA GLN A 234 -14.93 13.37 6.62
C GLN A 234 -14.65 12.73 7.98
N ARG A 235 -15.47 11.76 8.40
CA ARG A 235 -15.25 11.02 9.66
C ARG A 235 -13.94 10.25 9.63
N LYS A 236 -13.59 9.66 8.48
CA LYS A 236 -12.37 8.87 8.31
C LYS A 236 -11.10 9.72 8.43
N CYS A 237 -11.12 10.95 7.90
CA CYS A 237 -9.96 11.85 7.87
C CYS A 237 -9.87 12.76 9.10
N PHE A 238 -10.98 13.28 9.59
CA PHE A 238 -11.03 14.36 10.59
C PHE A 238 -11.71 13.97 11.91
N ASN A 239 -12.24 12.74 12.01
CA ASN A 239 -12.99 12.24 13.18
C ASN A 239 -14.21 13.09 13.57
N THR A 240 -14.74 13.88 12.64
CA THR A 240 -15.92 14.72 12.81
C THR A 240 -16.90 14.48 11.67
N PRO A 241 -18.22 14.53 11.90
CA PRO A 241 -19.20 14.53 10.81
C PRO A 241 -19.18 15.87 10.08
N LEU A 242 -19.57 15.89 8.81
CA LEU A 242 -19.69 17.12 8.04
C LEU A 242 -21.06 17.75 8.31
N GLU A 243 -21.09 19.03 8.65
CA GLU A 243 -22.35 19.75 8.81
C GLU A 243 -23.06 19.87 7.45
N PRO A 244 -24.37 19.56 7.34
CA PRO A 244 -25.08 19.60 6.07
C PRO A 244 -25.02 20.96 5.36
N LYS A 245 -25.03 22.05 6.15
CA LYS A 245 -24.90 23.42 5.62
C LYS A 245 -23.51 23.66 5.01
N ALA A 246 -22.45 23.28 5.71
CA ALA A 246 -21.08 23.43 5.21
C ALA A 246 -20.85 22.62 3.93
N LEU A 247 -21.45 21.42 3.83
CA LEU A 247 -21.40 20.60 2.63
C LEU A 247 -22.13 21.26 1.45
N HIS A 248 -23.31 21.84 1.70
CA HIS A 248 -24.06 22.57 0.68
C HIS A 248 -23.24 23.76 0.16
N ASP A 249 -22.70 24.58 1.07
CA ASP A 249 -21.89 25.76 0.73
C ASP A 249 -20.66 25.37 -0.11
N LEU A 250 -20.01 24.25 0.24
CA LEU A 250 -18.88 23.70 -0.51
C LEU A 250 -19.28 23.35 -1.95
N LYS A 251 -20.38 22.61 -2.14
CA LYS A 251 -20.85 22.24 -3.49
C LYS A 251 -21.25 23.47 -4.30
N THR A 252 -21.87 24.47 -3.67
CA THR A 252 -22.20 25.73 -4.34
C THR A 252 -20.94 26.45 -4.83
N ILE A 253 -19.87 26.46 -4.04
CA ILE A 253 -18.58 27.02 -4.45
C ILE A 253 -18.03 26.26 -5.66
N VAL A 254 -18.04 24.94 -5.64
CA VAL A 254 -17.54 24.13 -6.77
C VAL A 254 -18.39 24.38 -8.03
N ALA A 255 -19.71 24.26 -7.93
CA ALA A 255 -20.62 24.43 -9.06
C ALA A 255 -20.58 25.83 -9.67
N LYS A 256 -20.23 26.86 -8.89
CA LYS A 256 -20.10 28.24 -9.39
C LYS A 256 -18.81 28.46 -10.19
N ASN A 257 -17.74 27.73 -9.88
CA ASN A 257 -16.40 27.98 -10.42
C ASN A 257 -15.93 26.90 -11.41
N LEU A 258 -16.59 25.73 -11.44
CA LEU A 258 -16.24 24.61 -12.31
C LEU A 258 -17.50 23.94 -12.87
N ASP A 259 -17.69 24.07 -14.18
CA ASP A 259 -18.73 23.34 -14.91
C ASP A 259 -18.46 21.82 -14.83
N GLY A 260 -19.49 21.04 -14.46
CA GLY A 260 -19.35 19.60 -14.24
C GLY A 260 -18.58 19.21 -12.97
N GLY A 261 -18.28 20.16 -12.08
CA GLY A 261 -17.68 19.85 -10.77
C GLY A 261 -18.66 19.20 -9.79
N VAL A 262 -19.97 19.33 -10.02
CA VAL A 262 -21.03 18.74 -9.21
C VAL A 262 -22.07 18.14 -10.16
N GLU A 263 -22.36 16.85 -9.98
CA GLU A 263 -23.35 16.10 -10.77
C GLU A 263 -24.24 15.27 -9.84
N ASN A 264 -25.54 15.17 -10.12
CA ASN A 264 -26.49 14.41 -9.31
C ASN A 264 -26.47 14.74 -7.79
N ASN A 265 -26.18 16.00 -7.44
CA ASN A 265 -25.95 16.42 -6.05
C ASN A 265 -24.79 15.67 -5.37
N GLY A 266 -23.82 15.16 -6.12
CA GLY A 266 -22.56 14.58 -5.67
C GLY A 266 -21.36 15.36 -6.24
N LEU A 267 -20.20 15.21 -5.62
CA LEU A 267 -18.96 15.85 -6.05
C LEU A 267 -18.24 14.96 -7.06
N THR A 268 -17.97 15.44 -8.28
CA THR A 268 -17.23 14.67 -9.29
C THR A 268 -15.72 14.65 -8.96
N LEU A 269 -14.94 13.82 -9.65
CA LEU A 269 -13.47 13.82 -9.50
C LEU A 269 -12.86 15.20 -9.77
N SER A 270 -13.30 15.88 -10.84
CA SER A 270 -12.83 17.23 -11.17
C SER A 270 -13.20 18.23 -10.08
N GLY A 271 -14.43 18.15 -9.54
CA GLY A 271 -14.86 18.94 -8.40
C GLY A 271 -14.04 18.69 -7.13
N PHE A 272 -13.68 17.42 -6.86
CA PHE A 272 -12.86 17.04 -5.72
C PHE A 272 -11.43 17.58 -5.82
N LEU A 273 -10.81 17.49 -6.99
CA LEU A 273 -9.49 18.08 -7.24
C LEU A 273 -9.52 19.61 -7.11
N PHE A 274 -10.52 20.25 -7.70
CA PHE A 274 -10.71 21.70 -7.61
C PHE A 274 -10.92 22.17 -6.16
N LEU A 275 -11.66 21.42 -5.35
CA LEU A 275 -11.83 21.72 -3.94
C LEU A 275 -10.49 21.75 -3.19
N HIS A 276 -9.64 20.74 -3.41
CA HIS A 276 -8.33 20.68 -2.78
C HIS A 276 -7.39 21.79 -3.27
N GLN A 277 -7.49 22.16 -4.55
CA GLN A 277 -6.81 23.34 -5.10
C GLN A 277 -7.24 24.62 -4.37
N VAL A 278 -8.54 24.82 -4.15
CA VAL A 278 -9.08 25.97 -3.40
C VAL A 278 -8.62 25.97 -1.94
N PHE A 279 -8.55 24.81 -1.27
CA PHE A 279 -8.02 24.75 0.10
C PHE A 279 -6.57 25.22 0.17
N ILE A 280 -5.73 24.79 -0.77
CA ILE A 280 -4.33 25.21 -0.83
C ILE A 280 -4.23 26.71 -1.13
N GLN A 281 -5.03 27.20 -2.09
CA GLN A 281 -5.12 28.63 -2.43
C GLN A 281 -5.66 29.53 -1.31
N ARG A 282 -6.25 28.94 -0.26
CA ARG A 282 -6.71 29.67 0.94
C ARG A 282 -5.80 29.43 2.16
N GLY A 283 -4.62 28.84 1.96
CA GLY A 283 -3.63 28.63 3.02
C GLY A 283 -3.95 27.45 3.93
N ARG A 284 -4.94 26.63 3.56
CA ARG A 284 -5.44 25.46 4.31
C ARG A 284 -4.90 24.13 3.75
N HIS A 285 -3.69 24.13 3.23
CA HIS A 285 -3.03 22.95 2.65
C HIS A 285 -2.86 21.79 3.66
N GLU A 286 -2.84 22.08 4.96
CA GLU A 286 -2.91 21.10 6.06
C GLU A 286 -4.12 20.15 5.95
N THR A 287 -5.24 20.64 5.40
CA THR A 287 -6.46 19.85 5.18
C THR A 287 -6.20 18.78 4.13
N THR A 288 -5.53 19.16 3.04
CA THR A 288 -5.11 18.24 1.97
C THR A 288 -4.08 17.23 2.49
N TRP A 289 -3.08 17.68 3.26
CA TRP A 289 -2.11 16.78 3.88
C TRP A 289 -2.72 15.79 4.85
N THR A 290 -3.70 16.21 5.65
CA THR A 290 -4.43 15.33 6.57
C THR A 290 -5.11 14.19 5.82
N VAL A 291 -5.74 14.50 4.69
CA VAL A 291 -6.33 13.49 3.80
C VAL A 291 -5.25 12.57 3.23
N LEU A 292 -4.21 13.11 2.60
CA LEU A 292 -3.16 12.32 1.96
C LEU A 292 -2.47 11.35 2.96
N ARG A 293 -2.10 11.84 4.14
CA ARG A 293 -1.48 11.02 5.20
C ARG A 293 -2.43 9.97 5.74
N ARG A 294 -3.74 10.25 5.82
CA ARG A 294 -4.74 9.25 6.23
C ARG A 294 -4.80 8.07 5.26
N PHE A 295 -4.52 8.30 3.98
CA PHE A 295 -4.46 7.30 2.92
C PHE A 295 -3.05 6.77 2.65
N GLY A 296 -2.10 7.06 3.55
CA GLY A 296 -0.78 6.45 3.61
C GLY A 296 0.33 7.23 2.90
N TYR A 297 0.06 8.39 2.30
CA TYR A 297 1.10 9.15 1.60
C TYR A 297 2.04 9.86 2.58
N ASP A 298 3.33 9.86 2.23
CA ASP A 298 4.35 10.68 2.87
C ASP A 298 4.46 12.08 2.23
N ASP A 299 5.43 12.88 2.68
CA ASP A 299 5.62 14.26 2.23
C ASP A 299 6.13 14.35 0.78
N HIS A 300 6.53 13.23 0.18
CA HIS A 300 6.91 13.13 -1.23
C HIS A 300 5.78 12.59 -2.12
N LEU A 301 4.59 12.40 -1.54
CA LEU A 301 3.42 11.80 -2.19
C LEU A 301 3.66 10.37 -2.67
N VAL A 302 4.46 9.62 -1.92
CA VAL A 302 4.72 8.20 -2.14
C VAL A 302 4.08 7.40 -1.02
N LEU A 303 3.65 6.16 -1.32
CA LEU A 303 3.23 5.21 -0.29
C LEU A 303 4.47 4.49 0.24
N PRO A 304 4.89 4.73 1.48
CA PRO A 304 6.12 4.16 2.03
C PRO A 304 5.94 2.65 2.26
N ARG A 305 7.06 1.92 2.27
CA ARG A 305 7.04 0.45 2.41
C ARG A 305 6.41 0.01 3.72
N GLU A 306 6.55 0.80 4.79
CA GLU A 306 5.96 0.52 6.10
C GLU A 306 4.42 0.58 6.06
N TYR A 307 3.85 1.39 5.18
CA TYR A 307 2.40 1.44 4.95
C TYR A 307 1.93 0.29 4.06
N LEU A 308 2.68 -0.04 3.00
CA LEU A 308 2.33 -1.10 2.06
C LEU A 308 2.50 -2.51 2.64
N CYS A 309 3.58 -2.72 3.38
CA CYS A 309 4.01 -4.02 3.89
C CYS A 309 4.39 -3.89 5.38
N PRO A 310 3.40 -3.69 6.27
CA PRO A 310 3.68 -3.69 7.70
C PRO A 310 4.30 -5.02 8.13
N PRO A 311 5.26 -5.01 9.09
CA PRO A 311 5.95 -6.21 9.50
C PRO A 311 4.99 -7.22 10.14
N ILE A 312 4.97 -8.45 9.61
CA ILE A 312 4.17 -9.57 10.12
C ILE A 312 5.11 -10.73 10.46
N ARG A 313 4.88 -11.35 11.63
CA ARG A 313 5.63 -12.53 12.06
C ARG A 313 4.77 -13.77 11.86
N VAL A 314 5.22 -14.68 10.99
CA VAL A 314 4.58 -15.98 10.73
C VAL A 314 5.48 -17.07 11.32
N PRO A 315 5.07 -17.73 12.43
CA PRO A 315 5.83 -18.83 13.00
C PRO A 315 5.99 -20.01 12.03
N PRO A 316 7.10 -20.77 12.09
CA PRO A 316 7.25 -21.98 11.29
C PRO A 316 6.09 -22.96 11.54
N GLY A 317 5.46 -23.43 10.47
CA GLY A 317 4.32 -24.36 10.57
C GLY A 317 2.96 -23.69 10.74
N SER A 318 2.89 -22.36 10.90
CA SER A 318 1.67 -21.56 10.72
C SER A 318 1.41 -21.24 9.24
N SER A 319 0.19 -20.87 8.91
CA SER A 319 -0.21 -20.31 7.62
C SER A 319 -0.87 -18.94 7.81
N THR A 320 -1.07 -18.22 6.71
CA THR A 320 -1.73 -16.92 6.68
C THR A 320 -3.02 -17.01 5.90
N GLU A 321 -4.09 -16.44 6.46
CA GLU A 321 -5.43 -16.45 5.88
C GLU A 321 -6.03 -15.04 5.96
N LEU A 322 -7.04 -14.75 5.14
CA LEU A 322 -7.83 -13.53 5.34
C LEU A 322 -8.66 -13.67 6.61
N SER A 323 -8.66 -12.61 7.43
CA SER A 323 -9.59 -12.48 8.55
C SER A 323 -11.01 -12.20 8.03
N ALA A 324 -12.01 -12.29 8.91
CA ALA A 324 -13.39 -11.91 8.55
C ALA A 324 -13.50 -10.46 8.03
N LYS A 325 -12.67 -9.55 8.57
CA LYS A 325 -12.63 -8.14 8.09
C LYS A 325 -12.00 -8.04 6.71
N GLY A 326 -10.91 -8.78 6.46
CA GLY A 326 -10.25 -8.82 5.15
C GLY A 326 -11.17 -9.39 4.09
N LEU A 327 -11.86 -10.49 4.41
CA LEU A 327 -12.83 -11.12 3.51
C LEU A 327 -13.99 -10.19 3.17
N ALA A 328 -14.60 -9.54 4.17
CA ALA A 328 -15.71 -8.61 3.94
C ALA A 328 -15.29 -7.44 3.04
N PHE A 329 -14.06 -6.93 3.22
CA PHE A 329 -13.53 -5.87 2.38
C PHE A 329 -13.36 -6.30 0.92
N VAL A 330 -12.69 -7.42 0.66
CA VAL A 330 -12.47 -7.88 -0.72
C VAL A 330 -13.80 -8.26 -1.39
N THR A 331 -14.76 -8.82 -0.66
CA THR A 331 -16.13 -9.05 -1.19
C THR A 331 -16.80 -7.74 -1.59
N SER A 332 -16.74 -6.70 -0.75
CA SER A 332 -17.33 -5.40 -1.10
C SER A 332 -16.65 -4.75 -2.31
N LEU A 333 -15.35 -4.99 -2.52
CA LEU A 333 -14.65 -4.53 -3.73
C LEU A 333 -15.11 -5.27 -4.98
N PHE A 334 -15.41 -6.56 -4.88
CA PHE A 334 -15.99 -7.31 -5.99
C PHE A 334 -17.34 -6.70 -6.39
N GLU A 335 -18.25 -6.57 -5.43
CA GLU A 335 -19.61 -6.04 -5.65
C GLU A 335 -19.60 -4.60 -6.20
N LYS A 336 -18.64 -3.78 -5.77
CA LYS A 336 -18.43 -2.42 -6.28
C LYS A 336 -18.03 -2.37 -7.76
N HIS A 337 -17.32 -3.37 -8.24
CA HIS A 337 -16.76 -3.38 -9.59
C HIS A 337 -17.50 -4.28 -10.57
N ASP A 338 -18.36 -5.18 -10.10
CA ASP A 338 -19.35 -5.94 -10.88
C ASP A 338 -20.52 -5.02 -11.28
N LYS A 339 -20.33 -4.27 -12.38
CA LYS A 339 -21.23 -3.18 -12.78
C LYS A 339 -22.49 -3.70 -13.45
N ASP A 340 -22.39 -4.81 -14.18
CA ASP A 340 -23.52 -5.45 -14.85
C ASP A 340 -24.24 -6.46 -13.94
N VAL A 341 -23.72 -6.69 -12.73
CA VAL A 341 -24.31 -7.53 -11.67
C VAL A 341 -24.49 -8.97 -12.15
N ASP A 342 -23.54 -9.44 -12.95
CA ASP A 342 -23.52 -10.79 -13.52
C ASP A 342 -22.83 -11.81 -12.59
N GLY A 343 -22.28 -11.35 -11.44
CA GLY A 343 -21.57 -12.16 -10.47
C GLY A 343 -20.16 -12.54 -10.92
N CYS A 344 -19.63 -11.87 -11.94
CA CYS A 344 -18.30 -12.03 -12.51
C CYS A 344 -17.59 -10.68 -12.67
N LEU A 345 -16.27 -10.71 -12.83
CA LEU A 345 -15.48 -9.55 -13.22
C LEU A 345 -14.94 -9.79 -14.62
N SER A 346 -15.45 -9.01 -15.58
CA SER A 346 -14.89 -8.89 -16.92
C SER A 346 -13.47 -8.29 -16.88
N PRO A 347 -12.67 -8.42 -17.96
CA PRO A 347 -11.34 -7.80 -18.03
C PRO A 347 -11.35 -6.28 -17.79
N SER A 348 -12.40 -5.58 -18.25
CA SER A 348 -12.59 -4.15 -18.02
C SER A 348 -12.88 -3.81 -16.56
N GLU A 349 -13.70 -4.61 -15.88
CA GLU A 349 -14.02 -4.39 -14.47
C GLU A 349 -12.85 -4.73 -13.57
N LEU A 350 -12.11 -5.80 -13.89
CA LEU A 350 -10.88 -6.14 -13.19
C LEU A 350 -9.81 -5.07 -13.35
N ALA A 351 -9.67 -4.49 -14.55
CA ALA A 351 -8.79 -3.35 -14.78
C ALA A 351 -9.23 -2.11 -14.01
N SER A 352 -10.55 -1.87 -13.90
CA SER A 352 -11.13 -0.79 -13.09
C SER A 352 -10.83 -0.97 -11.59
N LEU A 353 -10.98 -2.21 -11.07
CA LEU A 353 -10.67 -2.56 -9.68
C LEU A 353 -9.21 -2.26 -9.33
N PHE A 354 -8.29 -2.64 -10.21
CA PHE A 354 -6.86 -2.40 -10.02
C PHE A 354 -6.36 -1.05 -10.54
N ALA A 355 -7.25 -0.15 -10.96
CA ALA A 355 -6.86 1.18 -11.43
C ALA A 355 -6.26 2.08 -10.33
N VAL A 356 -6.39 1.69 -9.06
CA VAL A 356 -5.74 2.32 -7.89
C VAL A 356 -4.38 1.70 -7.54
N CYS A 357 -4.00 0.60 -8.21
CA CYS A 357 -2.71 -0.05 -8.07
C CYS A 357 -1.73 0.49 -9.13
N PRO A 358 -0.42 0.59 -8.82
CA PRO A 358 0.58 1.07 -9.79
C PRO A 358 0.76 0.10 -10.97
N THR A 359 0.57 -1.19 -10.74
CA THR A 359 0.63 -2.26 -11.73
C THR A 359 -0.48 -3.25 -11.48
N GLN A 360 -0.96 -3.92 -12.53
CA GLN A 360 -1.94 -4.99 -12.40
C GLN A 360 -1.33 -6.16 -11.58
N PRO A 361 -1.87 -6.48 -10.38
CA PRO A 361 -1.24 -7.45 -9.49
C PRO A 361 -1.46 -8.91 -9.92
N TRP A 362 -2.50 -9.17 -10.70
CA TRP A 362 -2.87 -10.50 -11.15
C TRP A 362 -2.59 -10.68 -12.64
N GLY A 363 -1.94 -11.81 -12.97
CA GLY A 363 -1.59 -12.14 -14.34
C GLY A 363 -2.74 -12.80 -15.12
N THR A 364 -2.42 -13.28 -16.32
CA THR A 364 -3.36 -14.05 -17.16
C THR A 364 -3.49 -15.51 -16.71
N ASP A 365 -2.76 -15.93 -15.68
CA ASP A 365 -2.77 -17.28 -15.10
C ASP A 365 -3.97 -17.56 -14.19
N LEU A 366 -4.83 -16.55 -13.95
CA LEU A 366 -6.13 -16.71 -13.29
C LEU A 366 -6.95 -17.83 -13.91
N VAL A 367 -6.99 -17.84 -15.25
CA VAL A 367 -7.69 -18.87 -16.02
C VAL A 367 -6.95 -20.19 -15.89
N GLY A 368 -7.57 -21.13 -15.19
CA GLY A 368 -6.97 -22.42 -14.84
C GLY A 368 -6.34 -22.48 -13.44
N THR A 369 -6.38 -21.39 -12.67
CA THR A 369 -6.05 -21.37 -11.23
C THR A 369 -7.30 -21.33 -10.36
N VAL A 370 -8.33 -20.59 -10.78
CA VAL A 370 -9.57 -20.36 -10.02
C VAL A 370 -10.82 -20.54 -10.88
N ALA A 371 -11.99 -20.59 -10.25
CA ALA A 371 -13.27 -20.73 -10.93
C ALA A 371 -13.62 -19.50 -11.78
N THR A 372 -13.82 -19.72 -13.08
CA THR A 372 -14.26 -18.70 -14.05
C THR A 372 -15.57 -19.11 -14.70
N ASN A 373 -16.30 -18.16 -15.29
CA ASN A 373 -17.46 -18.46 -16.13
C ASN A 373 -17.03 -19.01 -17.51
N GLU A 374 -18.00 -19.27 -18.39
CA GLU A 374 -17.76 -19.80 -19.75
C GLU A 374 -16.91 -18.86 -20.63
N ALA A 375 -16.97 -17.55 -20.38
CA ALA A 375 -16.17 -16.53 -21.05
C ALA A 375 -14.75 -16.37 -20.45
N GLY A 376 -14.43 -17.11 -19.38
CA GLY A 376 -13.16 -16.99 -18.67
C GLY A 376 -13.10 -15.82 -17.69
N TRP A 377 -14.23 -15.17 -17.39
CA TRP A 377 -14.32 -14.07 -16.43
C TRP A 377 -14.35 -14.60 -15.00
N LEU A 378 -13.81 -13.80 -14.08
CA LEU A 378 -13.57 -14.22 -12.71
C LEU A 378 -14.86 -14.15 -11.89
N THR A 379 -15.41 -15.30 -11.50
CA THR A 379 -16.60 -15.35 -10.63
C THR A 379 -16.27 -14.85 -9.22
N LEU A 380 -17.27 -14.43 -8.41
CA LEU A 380 -17.06 -14.08 -7.00
C LEU A 380 -16.33 -15.20 -6.24
N ARG A 381 -16.73 -16.45 -6.47
CA ARG A 381 -16.09 -17.63 -5.86
C ARG A 381 -14.62 -17.75 -6.28
N GLY A 382 -14.31 -17.56 -7.55
CA GLY A 382 -12.94 -17.58 -8.06
C GLY A 382 -12.10 -16.42 -7.52
N TYR A 383 -12.70 -15.23 -7.41
CA TYR A 383 -12.08 -14.04 -6.86
C TYR A 383 -11.66 -14.24 -5.39
N LEU A 384 -12.57 -14.72 -4.55
CA LEU A 384 -12.26 -15.00 -3.14
C LEU A 384 -11.25 -16.15 -2.99
N ALA A 385 -11.35 -17.19 -3.82
CA ALA A 385 -10.39 -18.28 -3.84
C ALA A 385 -8.99 -17.80 -4.25
N HIS A 386 -8.88 -16.85 -5.18
CA HIS A 386 -7.59 -16.26 -5.53
C HIS A 386 -6.99 -15.47 -4.36
N TRP A 387 -7.79 -14.66 -3.67
CA TRP A 387 -7.32 -13.96 -2.48
C TRP A 387 -6.84 -14.93 -1.39
N ALA A 388 -7.54 -16.04 -1.18
CA ALA A 388 -7.12 -17.10 -0.25
C ALA A 388 -5.77 -17.71 -0.68
N LEU A 389 -5.59 -17.98 -1.98
CA LEU A 389 -4.34 -18.49 -2.54
C LEU A 389 -3.17 -17.52 -2.35
N THR A 390 -3.34 -16.26 -2.74
CA THR A 390 -2.27 -15.24 -2.62
C THR A 390 -1.90 -15.03 -1.17
N THR A 391 -2.89 -14.98 -0.26
CA THR A 391 -2.63 -14.79 1.17
C THR A 391 -1.91 -15.98 1.80
N ALA A 392 -2.20 -17.21 1.35
CA ALA A 392 -1.54 -18.41 1.84
C ALA A 392 -0.11 -18.60 1.27
N LEU A 393 0.18 -18.08 0.07
CA LEU A 393 1.49 -18.23 -0.58
C LEU A 393 2.43 -17.03 -0.35
N ASP A 394 1.90 -15.81 -0.32
CA ASP A 394 2.66 -14.56 -0.24
C ASP A 394 1.84 -13.47 0.47
N VAL A 395 1.84 -13.52 1.80
CA VAL A 395 1.11 -12.56 2.64
C VAL A 395 1.56 -11.10 2.42
N HIS A 396 2.82 -10.87 2.05
CA HIS A 396 3.32 -9.51 1.83
C HIS A 396 2.68 -8.88 0.61
N LYS A 397 2.53 -9.63 -0.50
CA LYS A 397 1.75 -9.16 -1.66
C LYS A 397 0.29 -8.91 -1.34
N THR A 398 -0.32 -9.74 -0.49
CA THR A 398 -1.69 -9.47 -0.01
C THR A 398 -1.78 -8.15 0.73
N LEU A 399 -0.87 -7.89 1.69
CA LEU A 399 -0.85 -6.64 2.46
C LEU A 399 -0.64 -5.42 1.55
N GLU A 400 0.29 -5.53 0.60
CA GLU A 400 0.56 -4.48 -0.39
C GLU A 400 -0.67 -4.17 -1.26
N CYS A 401 -1.31 -5.22 -1.80
CA CYS A 401 -2.53 -5.04 -2.61
C CYS A 401 -3.67 -4.43 -1.78
N LEU A 402 -3.88 -4.89 -0.55
CA LEU A 402 -4.89 -4.32 0.36
C LEU A 402 -4.61 -2.85 0.65
N ALA A 403 -3.35 -2.47 0.85
CA ALA A 403 -2.95 -1.08 1.05
C ALA A 403 -3.30 -0.24 -0.19
N TYR A 404 -2.93 -0.68 -1.40
CA TYR A 404 -3.26 0.04 -2.64
C TYR A 404 -4.77 0.17 -2.86
N LEU A 405 -5.54 -0.89 -2.61
CA LEU A 405 -6.99 -0.90 -2.72
C LEU A 405 -7.71 -0.08 -1.65
N GLY A 406 -6.97 0.48 -0.69
CA GLY A 406 -7.52 1.41 0.31
C GLY A 406 -8.09 0.72 1.55
N TYR A 407 -7.63 -0.49 1.86
CA TYR A 407 -7.90 -1.10 3.16
C TYR A 407 -7.34 -0.22 4.26
N ILE A 408 -8.23 0.43 4.97
CA ILE A 408 -7.95 1.26 6.12
C ILE A 408 -8.88 0.76 7.21
N GLY A 409 -8.34 0.03 8.18
CA GLY A 409 -9.12 -0.50 9.28
C GLY A 409 -9.77 0.61 10.12
N ALA A 410 -10.67 0.20 11.02
CA ALA A 410 -11.26 1.13 11.98
C ALA A 410 -10.15 1.66 12.91
N SER A 411 -10.24 2.93 13.34
CA SER A 411 -9.46 3.55 14.42
C SER A 411 -8.08 2.92 14.71
N ASP A 412 -7.04 3.35 13.98
CA ASP A 412 -5.63 2.95 14.15
C ASP A 412 -5.24 1.53 13.72
N GLU A 413 -6.14 0.76 13.12
CA GLU A 413 -5.82 -0.51 12.46
C GLU A 413 -5.19 -0.30 11.06
N ASN A 414 -4.21 -1.14 10.72
CA ASN A 414 -3.59 -1.23 9.38
C ASN A 414 -3.98 -2.56 8.69
N GLN A 415 -3.32 -2.88 7.58
CA GLN A 415 -3.61 -4.07 6.77
C GLN A 415 -3.42 -5.39 7.53
N LEU A 416 -2.71 -5.40 8.66
CA LEU A 416 -2.56 -6.59 9.49
C LEU A 416 -3.90 -7.09 10.04
N SER A 417 -4.89 -6.22 10.28
CA SER A 417 -6.20 -6.68 10.78
C SER A 417 -7.03 -7.41 9.71
N ALA A 418 -6.63 -7.33 8.44
CA ALA A 418 -7.23 -8.09 7.33
C ALA A 418 -6.69 -9.52 7.23
N VAL A 419 -5.62 -9.86 7.96
CA VAL A 419 -4.94 -11.15 7.89
C VAL A 419 -4.93 -11.80 9.27
N GLN A 420 -5.11 -13.11 9.31
CA GLN A 420 -4.93 -13.92 10.50
C GLN A 420 -3.81 -14.94 10.29
N VAL A 421 -2.98 -15.12 11.32
CA VAL A 421 -1.95 -16.17 11.35
C VAL A 421 -2.54 -17.36 12.08
N THR A 422 -2.59 -18.52 11.43
CA THR A 422 -3.14 -19.75 12.03
C THR A 422 -2.18 -20.34 13.05
N SER A 423 -2.71 -21.21 13.92
CA SER A 423 -1.89 -21.90 14.92
C SER A 423 -0.89 -22.84 14.26
N GLU A 424 0.24 -23.08 14.92
CA GLU A 424 1.25 -24.01 14.41
C GLU A 424 0.67 -25.42 14.29
N LYS A 425 0.95 -26.06 13.16
CA LYS A 425 0.41 -27.38 12.83
C LYS A 425 0.69 -28.46 13.89
N GLN A 426 1.88 -28.43 14.49
CA GLN A 426 2.28 -29.41 15.52
C GLN A 426 1.47 -29.26 16.82
N LEU A 427 1.18 -28.02 17.22
CA LEU A 427 0.34 -27.71 18.38
C LEU A 427 -1.12 -28.13 18.12
N GLU A 428 -1.63 -27.86 16.91
CA GLU A 428 -2.98 -28.31 16.51
C GLU A 428 -3.11 -29.84 16.56
N SER A 429 -2.18 -30.60 15.95
CA SER A 429 -2.24 -32.07 15.94
C SER A 429 -2.12 -32.71 17.33
N GLN A 430 -1.49 -32.04 18.30
CA GLN A 430 -1.36 -32.56 19.66
C GLN A 430 -2.56 -32.20 20.56
N GLN A 431 -3.20 -31.05 20.35
CA GLN A 431 -4.23 -30.53 21.24
C GLN A 431 -5.66 -30.71 20.70
N GLN A 432 -5.83 -30.84 19.39
CA GLN A 432 -7.13 -30.84 18.73
C GLN A 432 -7.23 -31.97 17.68
N ARG A 433 -8.42 -32.57 17.55
CA ARG A 433 -8.71 -33.61 16.54
C ARG A 433 -9.15 -33.04 15.18
N GLN A 434 -9.25 -31.72 15.06
CA GLN A 434 -9.76 -31.01 13.89
C GLN A 434 -8.92 -29.76 13.65
N SER A 435 -8.56 -29.48 12.40
CA SER A 435 -7.91 -28.21 12.04
C SER A 435 -8.92 -27.06 11.98
N THR A 436 -8.52 -25.91 12.54
CA THR A 436 -9.31 -24.66 12.48
C THR A 436 -9.06 -23.86 11.20
N ARG A 437 -8.04 -24.24 10.41
CA ARG A 437 -7.64 -23.57 9.17
C ARG A 437 -8.76 -23.57 8.14
N GLN A 438 -8.91 -22.47 7.44
CA GLN A 438 -9.83 -22.34 6.31
C GLN A 438 -9.18 -22.72 4.99
N VAL A 439 -7.85 -22.58 4.88
CA VAL A 439 -7.10 -22.94 3.67
C VAL A 439 -6.32 -24.24 3.90
N LEU A 440 -6.61 -25.24 3.08
CA LEU A 440 -6.03 -26.59 3.15
C LEU A 440 -5.11 -26.84 1.95
N HIS A 441 -3.83 -27.11 2.21
CA HIS A 441 -2.83 -27.32 1.16
C HIS A 441 -2.72 -28.80 0.79
N CYS A 442 -3.04 -29.13 -0.45
CA CYS A 442 -2.89 -30.47 -1.01
C CYS A 442 -1.82 -30.52 -2.10
N ARG A 443 -0.90 -31.48 -2.01
CA ARG A 443 0.14 -31.69 -3.03
C ARG A 443 -0.20 -32.89 -3.90
N VAL A 444 -0.20 -32.71 -5.23
CA VAL A 444 -0.45 -33.78 -6.20
C VAL A 444 0.87 -34.27 -6.77
N LEU A 445 1.17 -35.54 -6.52
CA LEU A 445 2.38 -36.22 -6.97
C LEU A 445 2.01 -37.39 -7.88
N GLY A 446 2.84 -37.67 -8.88
CA GLY A 446 2.61 -38.77 -9.81
C GLY A 446 3.55 -38.72 -11.00
N PRO A 447 3.72 -39.82 -11.74
CA PRO A 447 4.60 -39.88 -12.90
C PRO A 447 4.15 -38.93 -14.02
N GLN A 448 5.03 -38.73 -15.00
CA GLN A 448 4.67 -38.00 -16.23
C GLN A 448 3.41 -38.63 -16.85
N ASP A 449 2.54 -37.79 -17.41
CA ASP A 449 1.28 -38.18 -18.05
C ASP A 449 0.25 -38.92 -17.17
N ALA A 450 0.45 -38.95 -15.85
CA ALA A 450 -0.54 -39.45 -14.89
C ALA A 450 -1.83 -38.62 -14.84
N GLY A 451 -1.94 -37.50 -15.57
CA GLY A 451 -3.16 -36.66 -15.59
C GLY A 451 -3.22 -35.60 -14.49
N LYS A 452 -2.07 -35.19 -13.91
CA LYS A 452 -2.01 -34.19 -12.83
C LYS A 452 -2.67 -32.85 -13.20
N THR A 453 -2.38 -32.33 -14.39
CA THR A 453 -2.99 -31.07 -14.87
C THR A 453 -4.51 -31.19 -15.01
N CYS A 454 -5.00 -32.34 -15.48
CA CYS A 454 -6.43 -32.62 -15.58
C CYS A 454 -7.09 -32.72 -14.19
N PHE A 455 -6.36 -33.24 -13.19
CA PHE A 455 -6.82 -33.28 -11.81
C PHE A 455 -6.95 -31.86 -11.22
N LEU A 456 -5.98 -30.98 -11.44
CA LEU A 456 -6.08 -29.57 -11.01
C LEU A 456 -7.27 -28.87 -11.68
N ARG A 457 -7.42 -29.04 -13.00
CA ARG A 457 -8.56 -28.48 -13.75
C ARG A 457 -9.90 -29.06 -13.32
N GLY A 458 -9.93 -30.32 -12.94
CA GLY A 458 -11.14 -30.98 -12.45
C GLY A 458 -11.67 -30.38 -11.15
N LEU A 459 -10.80 -29.82 -10.29
CA LEU A 459 -11.22 -29.08 -9.10
C LEU A 459 -12.08 -27.86 -9.49
N LEU A 460 -11.68 -27.16 -10.56
CA LEU A 460 -12.37 -26.00 -11.10
C LEU A 460 -13.63 -26.36 -11.91
N GLY A 461 -13.98 -27.65 -12.00
CA GLY A 461 -15.11 -28.14 -12.77
C GLY A 461 -14.84 -28.29 -14.27
N CYS A 462 -13.60 -28.10 -14.72
CA CYS A 462 -13.27 -28.15 -16.14
C CYS A 462 -13.06 -29.59 -16.63
N SER A 463 -13.72 -29.96 -17.72
CA SER A 463 -13.52 -31.24 -18.40
C SER A 463 -12.33 -31.23 -19.37
N LEU A 464 -11.98 -32.39 -19.91
CA LEU A 464 -10.98 -32.54 -20.97
C LEU A 464 -11.49 -32.00 -22.32
N GLU A 465 -12.80 -32.09 -22.56
CA GLU A 465 -13.44 -31.60 -23.79
C GLU A 465 -13.47 -30.07 -23.87
N GLN A 466 -13.48 -29.40 -22.72
CA GLN A 466 -13.33 -27.95 -22.63
C GLN A 466 -11.87 -27.57 -22.89
N SER A 467 -11.54 -27.09 -24.08
CA SER A 467 -10.20 -26.60 -24.38
C SER A 467 -9.83 -25.44 -23.44
N PRO A 468 -8.61 -25.39 -22.85
CA PRO A 468 -8.16 -24.15 -22.24
C PRO A 468 -8.25 -23.02 -23.28
N PRO A 469 -8.65 -21.81 -22.89
CA PRO A 469 -8.62 -20.69 -23.82
C PRO A 469 -7.19 -20.53 -24.40
N PRO A 470 -7.08 -20.21 -25.69
CA PRO A 470 -5.79 -20.12 -26.37
C PRO A 470 -4.89 -19.07 -25.70
N GLY A 471 -3.63 -19.43 -25.44
CA GLY A 471 -2.63 -18.53 -24.85
C GLY A 471 -2.40 -18.66 -23.34
N HIS A 472 -3.15 -19.51 -22.63
CA HIS A 472 -2.98 -19.71 -21.18
C HIS A 472 -2.09 -20.91 -20.86
N PRO A 473 -0.82 -20.71 -20.43
CA PRO A 473 -0.01 -21.80 -19.90
C PRO A 473 -0.67 -22.35 -18.63
N GLY A 474 -0.87 -23.67 -18.55
CA GLY A 474 -1.55 -24.28 -17.41
C GLY A 474 -0.93 -23.88 -16.06
N SER A 475 -1.77 -23.54 -15.09
CA SER A 475 -1.31 -23.13 -13.76
C SER A 475 -0.71 -24.30 -12.97
N LYS A 476 0.25 -23.97 -12.10
CA LYS A 476 0.80 -24.91 -11.12
C LYS A 476 -0.13 -25.13 -9.92
N TYR A 477 -1.11 -24.24 -9.76
CA TYR A 477 -2.04 -24.22 -8.65
C TYR A 477 -3.48 -24.29 -9.18
N ALA A 478 -4.36 -24.93 -8.43
CA ALA A 478 -5.79 -24.79 -8.56
C ALA A 478 -6.37 -24.62 -7.16
N VAL A 479 -7.26 -23.65 -6.97
CA VAL A 479 -7.91 -23.40 -5.68
C VAL A 479 -9.40 -23.23 -5.89
N ASP A 480 -10.17 -23.89 -5.04
CA ASP A 480 -11.62 -23.76 -5.02
C ASP A 480 -12.18 -24.04 -3.62
N GLN A 481 -13.39 -23.53 -3.37
CA GLN A 481 -14.13 -23.76 -2.15
C GLN A 481 -14.79 -25.14 -2.14
N ILE A 482 -14.60 -25.90 -1.06
CA ILE A 482 -15.13 -27.24 -0.83
C ILE A 482 -15.85 -27.25 0.52
N VAL A 483 -17.04 -27.84 0.56
CA VAL A 483 -17.82 -28.01 1.79
C VAL A 483 -17.38 -29.29 2.49
N VAL A 484 -16.89 -29.17 3.73
CA VAL A 484 -16.51 -30.29 4.60
C VAL A 484 -17.40 -30.26 5.84
N TYR A 485 -18.28 -31.25 6.00
CA TYR A 485 -19.25 -31.33 7.11
C TYR A 485 -20.04 -30.03 7.37
N GLY A 486 -20.44 -29.35 6.29
CA GLY A 486 -21.18 -28.09 6.37
C GLY A 486 -20.33 -26.83 6.60
N GLN A 487 -19.00 -26.96 6.65
CA GLN A 487 -18.07 -25.83 6.72
C GLN A 487 -17.43 -25.58 5.36
N ASP A 488 -17.38 -24.32 4.95
CA ASP A 488 -16.67 -23.89 3.76
C ASP A 488 -15.16 -23.84 4.00
N LYS A 489 -14.40 -24.57 3.19
CA LYS A 489 -12.93 -24.61 3.21
C LYS A 489 -12.38 -24.34 1.82
N TYR A 490 -11.24 -23.68 1.72
CA TYR A 490 -10.51 -23.53 0.46
C TYR A 490 -9.52 -24.69 0.31
N LEU A 491 -9.68 -25.49 -0.74
CA LEU A 491 -8.71 -26.54 -1.08
C LEU A 491 -7.72 -26.00 -2.12
N LEU A 492 -6.48 -25.80 -1.70
CA LEU A 492 -5.38 -25.37 -2.57
C LEU A 492 -4.62 -26.59 -3.05
N VAL A 493 -4.69 -26.88 -4.34
CA VAL A 493 -4.05 -28.03 -4.98
C VAL A 493 -2.85 -27.57 -5.80
N ARG A 494 -1.65 -28.07 -5.47
CA ARG A 494 -0.41 -27.81 -6.23
C ARG A 494 0.02 -29.05 -7.02
N GLY A 495 0.21 -28.89 -8.32
CA GLY A 495 0.75 -29.94 -9.19
C GLY A 495 2.28 -30.04 -9.08
N GLY A 496 2.82 -31.24 -8.89
CA GLY A 496 4.27 -31.48 -8.96
C GLY A 496 4.80 -31.52 -10.41
N GLY A 497 5.75 -30.67 -10.78
CA GLY A 497 6.42 -30.67 -12.10
C GLY A 497 7.65 -29.76 -12.16
N LYS A 498 8.66 -30.12 -12.98
CA LYS A 498 9.98 -29.46 -13.13
C LYS A 498 9.84 -27.94 -13.29
N GLY A 499 10.52 -27.16 -12.45
CA GLY A 499 10.62 -25.71 -12.63
C GLY A 499 11.13 -24.95 -11.41
N GLU A 500 12.10 -25.49 -10.69
CA GLU A 500 12.88 -24.75 -9.68
C GLU A 500 14.35 -24.79 -10.11
N GLY A 501 14.75 -23.73 -10.80
CA GLY A 501 16.10 -23.43 -11.26
C GLY A 501 16.09 -21.98 -11.72
N ARG A 502 16.78 -21.12 -10.97
CA ARG A 502 16.94 -19.67 -11.15
C ARG A 502 16.74 -19.18 -12.59
N VAL A 503 15.89 -18.16 -12.75
CA VAL A 503 15.85 -17.32 -13.95
C VAL A 503 17.16 -16.55 -14.04
N GLY A 504 17.95 -16.85 -15.08
CA GLY A 504 19.11 -16.10 -15.49
C GLY A 504 19.82 -16.76 -16.67
N GLY A 505 19.68 -16.19 -17.88
CA GLY A 505 20.55 -16.50 -19.02
C GLY A 505 19.90 -17.11 -20.26
N THR A 506 19.56 -16.25 -21.22
CA THR A 506 19.54 -16.38 -22.69
C THR A 506 19.55 -17.77 -23.37
N SER A 507 18.47 -18.02 -24.13
CA SER A 507 18.38 -18.61 -25.48
C SER A 507 19.51 -19.53 -25.99
N ARG A 508 19.19 -20.82 -26.20
CA ARG A 508 19.38 -21.55 -27.48
C ARG A 508 18.82 -22.99 -27.41
N SER A 509 18.14 -23.35 -28.50
CA SER A 509 17.66 -24.69 -28.86
C SER A 509 18.78 -25.75 -28.80
N LEU A 510 18.56 -26.89 -28.13
CA LEU A 510 18.71 -28.21 -28.75
C LEU A 510 18.21 -29.35 -27.84
N ARG A 511 17.72 -30.37 -28.55
CA ARG A 511 17.25 -31.70 -28.16
C ARG A 511 18.12 -32.43 -27.12
N SER A 512 17.45 -33.31 -26.37
CA SER A 512 18.03 -34.38 -25.53
C SER A 512 18.75 -33.93 -24.27
N LEU A 513 18.01 -33.64 -23.21
CA LEU A 513 18.56 -33.61 -21.86
C LEU A 513 17.70 -34.46 -20.92
N HIS A 514 18.40 -35.43 -20.36
CA HIS A 514 17.96 -36.54 -19.54
C HIS A 514 17.19 -36.13 -18.27
N GLU A 515 16.47 -37.11 -17.74
CA GLU A 515 16.19 -37.35 -16.32
C GLU A 515 16.91 -36.36 -15.38
N VAL A 516 16.15 -35.43 -14.83
CA VAL A 516 16.54 -34.80 -13.57
C VAL A 516 15.50 -35.31 -12.61
N ASP A 517 15.94 -36.29 -11.84
CA ASP A 517 15.25 -36.84 -10.69
C ASP A 517 14.59 -35.72 -9.89
N LEU A 518 13.29 -35.86 -9.60
CA LEU A 518 12.69 -35.21 -8.43
C LEU A 518 13.23 -35.81 -7.10
N PHE A 519 14.20 -36.74 -7.18
CA PHE A 519 14.73 -37.59 -6.13
C PHE A 519 16.17 -38.08 -6.39
N GLY A 520 17.09 -37.18 -6.75
CA GLY A 520 18.49 -37.52 -7.05
C GLY A 520 19.13 -38.32 -5.92
N GLN A 521 19.93 -39.34 -6.27
CA GLN A 521 20.81 -40.03 -5.33
C GLN A 521 21.80 -39.01 -4.75
N HIS A 522 21.96 -39.04 -3.41
CA HIS A 522 22.70 -38.09 -2.57
C HIS A 522 21.96 -36.79 -2.22
N ASP A 523 21.02 -36.89 -1.27
CA ASP A 523 20.97 -35.93 -0.16
C ASP A 523 20.18 -36.53 1.00
N THR A 524 20.89 -36.83 2.09
CA THR A 524 20.40 -37.42 3.35
C THR A 524 19.82 -36.37 4.30
N ALA A 525 19.29 -35.27 3.79
CA ALA A 525 18.54 -34.30 4.58
C ALA A 525 17.07 -34.35 4.15
N VAL A 526 16.20 -34.79 5.06
CA VAL A 526 14.74 -34.71 4.89
C VAL A 526 14.40 -33.25 4.61
N ALA A 527 14.07 -32.94 3.35
CA ALA A 527 13.85 -31.57 2.94
C ALA A 527 12.61 -31.01 3.67
N PRO A 528 12.64 -29.73 4.11
CA PRO A 528 11.48 -28.98 4.63
C PRO A 528 10.26 -28.90 3.67
N GLU A 529 10.30 -29.62 2.55
CA GLU A 529 9.52 -29.41 1.32
C GLU A 529 8.16 -30.12 1.29
N LEU A 530 7.78 -30.87 2.33
CA LEU A 530 6.47 -31.53 2.43
C LEU A 530 5.50 -30.81 3.40
N SER A 531 5.64 -29.49 3.56
CA SER A 531 4.69 -28.66 4.31
C SER A 531 3.33 -28.58 3.59
N CYS A 532 2.52 -29.63 3.70
CA CYS A 532 1.18 -29.73 3.15
C CYS A 532 0.25 -30.46 4.12
N ASP A 533 -1.06 -30.28 3.94
CA ASP A 533 -2.11 -30.84 4.79
C ASP A 533 -2.62 -32.19 4.30
N ALA A 534 -2.52 -32.46 3.00
CA ALA A 534 -2.73 -33.79 2.44
C ALA A 534 -1.88 -34.01 1.19
N VAL A 535 -1.63 -35.29 0.86
CA VAL A 535 -0.97 -35.68 -0.39
C VAL A 535 -1.90 -36.53 -1.24
N CYS A 536 -2.04 -36.15 -2.50
CA CYS A 536 -2.71 -36.94 -3.53
C CYS A 536 -1.66 -37.63 -4.41
N LEU A 537 -1.58 -38.97 -4.31
CA LEU A 537 -0.71 -39.78 -5.16
C LEU A 537 -1.49 -40.30 -6.37
N LEU A 538 -1.23 -39.70 -7.52
CA LEU A 538 -1.93 -39.95 -8.77
C LEU A 538 -1.16 -40.95 -9.65
N PHE A 539 -1.80 -42.04 -10.08
CA PHE A 539 -1.28 -42.96 -11.09
C PHE A 539 -2.31 -43.16 -12.21
N ASP A 540 -1.86 -43.58 -13.39
CA ASP A 540 -2.72 -43.80 -14.56
C ASP A 540 -3.19 -45.26 -14.60
N ALA A 541 -4.50 -45.47 -14.41
CA ALA A 541 -5.10 -46.80 -14.39
C ALA A 541 -4.90 -47.58 -15.69
N SER A 542 -4.67 -46.90 -16.82
CA SER A 542 -4.42 -47.49 -18.14
C SER A 542 -2.94 -47.73 -18.45
N ASN A 543 -2.02 -47.27 -17.60
CA ASN A 543 -0.58 -47.46 -17.76
C ASN A 543 -0.05 -48.42 -16.69
N PRO A 544 0.46 -49.61 -17.06
CA PRO A 544 0.87 -50.62 -16.09
C PRO A 544 2.08 -50.21 -15.24
N ARG A 545 2.91 -49.26 -15.69
CA ARG A 545 4.13 -48.82 -14.99
C ARG A 545 3.93 -47.56 -14.14
N SER A 546 2.74 -46.99 -14.14
CA SER A 546 2.50 -45.71 -13.46
C SER A 546 2.48 -45.85 -11.93
N PHE A 547 1.94 -46.96 -11.41
CA PHE A 547 1.81 -47.17 -9.96
C PHE A 547 3.15 -47.36 -9.23
N GLU A 548 4.16 -47.94 -9.89
CA GLU A 548 5.50 -48.13 -9.30
C GLU A 548 6.10 -46.82 -8.77
N HIS A 549 5.91 -45.72 -9.50
CA HIS A 549 6.38 -44.39 -9.14
C HIS A 549 5.69 -43.87 -7.87
N VAL A 550 4.38 -44.10 -7.78
CA VAL A 550 3.56 -43.72 -6.61
C VAL A 550 3.96 -44.51 -5.37
N ALA A 551 4.10 -45.84 -5.50
CA ALA A 551 4.50 -46.69 -4.39
C ALA A 551 5.90 -46.34 -3.85
N ARG A 552 6.86 -46.07 -4.75
CA ARG A 552 8.21 -45.61 -4.37
C ARG A 552 8.18 -44.25 -3.67
N ALA A 553 7.42 -43.30 -4.18
CA ALA A 553 7.29 -41.98 -3.58
C ALA A 553 6.71 -42.05 -2.16
N TYR A 554 5.69 -42.89 -1.95
CA TYR A 554 5.14 -43.13 -0.61
C TYR A 554 6.18 -43.73 0.33
N LEU A 555 6.78 -44.86 -0.04
CA LEU A 555 7.73 -45.59 0.83
C LEU A 555 8.96 -44.74 1.20
N LYS A 556 9.42 -43.89 0.28
CA LYS A 556 10.63 -43.08 0.49
C LYS A 556 10.37 -41.82 1.33
N HIS A 557 9.19 -41.21 1.23
CA HIS A 557 8.96 -39.85 1.77
C HIS A 557 7.74 -39.70 2.68
N LEU A 558 6.78 -40.62 2.62
CA LEU A 558 5.50 -40.49 3.33
C LEU A 558 5.25 -41.64 4.31
N ALA A 559 5.96 -42.77 4.15
CA ALA A 559 5.91 -43.87 5.10
C ALA A 559 6.45 -43.38 6.47
N GLY A 560 5.57 -43.30 7.46
CA GLY A 560 5.86 -42.77 8.80
C GLY A 560 5.63 -41.26 8.96
N SER A 561 5.17 -40.56 7.90
CA SER A 561 4.71 -39.18 8.01
C SER A 561 3.32 -39.12 8.65
N SER A 562 3.02 -38.04 9.38
CA SER A 562 1.69 -37.74 9.89
C SER A 562 0.78 -37.06 8.85
N VAL A 563 1.26 -36.86 7.62
CA VAL A 563 0.47 -36.24 6.56
C VAL A 563 -0.43 -37.28 5.91
N PRO A 564 -1.76 -37.05 5.85
CA PRO A 564 -2.70 -38.00 5.27
C PRO A 564 -2.48 -38.13 3.75
N VAL A 565 -2.56 -39.37 3.25
CA VAL A 565 -2.27 -39.71 1.85
C VAL A 565 -3.46 -40.39 1.18
N LEU A 566 -3.87 -39.88 0.03
CA LEU A 566 -4.90 -40.48 -0.82
C LEU A 566 -4.28 -40.97 -2.13
N VAL A 567 -4.50 -42.24 -2.46
CA VAL A 567 -4.10 -42.81 -3.76
C VAL A 567 -5.25 -42.67 -4.75
N VAL A 568 -4.97 -42.11 -5.92
CA VAL A 568 -5.96 -41.84 -6.97
C VAL A 568 -5.54 -42.48 -8.29
N ALA A 569 -6.42 -43.32 -8.83
CA ALA A 569 -6.33 -43.94 -10.14
C ALA A 569 -7.00 -43.03 -11.18
N SER A 570 -6.20 -42.31 -11.96
CA SER A 570 -6.67 -41.41 -13.01
C SER A 570 -7.01 -42.15 -14.31
N LYS A 571 -7.68 -41.46 -15.23
CA LYS A 571 -8.13 -41.98 -16.54
C LYS A 571 -9.01 -43.22 -16.40
N SER A 572 -9.88 -43.23 -15.39
CA SER A 572 -10.79 -44.35 -15.12
C SER A 572 -11.86 -44.56 -16.21
N ASP A 573 -11.96 -43.64 -17.17
CA ASP A 573 -12.71 -43.80 -18.42
C ASP A 573 -12.10 -44.85 -19.37
N ARG A 574 -10.83 -45.22 -19.15
CA ARG A 574 -10.12 -46.23 -19.92
C ARG A 574 -10.14 -47.58 -19.21
N PRO A 575 -10.01 -48.70 -19.94
CA PRO A 575 -9.86 -50.01 -19.33
C PRO A 575 -8.68 -50.04 -18.37
N SER A 576 -8.95 -50.40 -17.11
CA SER A 576 -7.92 -50.56 -16.09
C SER A 576 -7.03 -51.75 -16.43
N VAL A 577 -5.71 -51.56 -16.32
CA VAL A 577 -4.71 -52.61 -16.54
C VAL A 577 -4.07 -53.04 -15.22
N ARG A 578 -3.64 -54.30 -15.18
CA ARG A 578 -2.84 -54.80 -14.05
C ARG A 578 -1.54 -53.98 -13.95
N GLN A 579 -1.22 -53.54 -12.74
CA GLN A 579 -0.03 -52.73 -12.51
C GLN A 579 1.21 -53.62 -12.37
N ASP A 580 2.29 -53.26 -13.07
CA ASP A 580 3.61 -53.90 -13.06
C ASP A 580 4.37 -53.52 -11.78
N TYR A 581 3.79 -53.85 -10.63
CA TYR A 581 4.37 -53.69 -9.32
C TYR A 581 4.07 -54.95 -8.48
N PRO A 582 4.95 -55.36 -7.53
CA PRO A 582 4.77 -56.61 -6.79
C PRO A 582 3.42 -56.73 -6.05
N VAL A 583 2.79 -55.61 -5.72
CA VAL A 583 1.50 -55.53 -5.03
C VAL A 583 0.54 -54.65 -5.83
N GLN A 584 -0.73 -55.05 -5.97
CA GLN A 584 -1.71 -54.20 -6.66
C GLN A 584 -2.15 -53.00 -5.79
N PRO A 585 -2.60 -51.87 -6.38
CA PRO A 585 -2.87 -50.63 -5.65
C PRO A 585 -3.78 -50.76 -4.42
N ALA A 586 -4.85 -51.56 -4.51
CA ALA A 586 -5.78 -51.78 -3.39
C ALA A 586 -5.14 -52.53 -2.21
N GLU A 587 -4.33 -53.54 -2.52
CA GLU A 587 -3.59 -54.30 -1.51
C GLU A 587 -2.45 -53.47 -0.92
N PHE A 588 -1.79 -52.63 -1.73
CA PHE A 588 -0.79 -51.68 -1.23
C PHE A 588 -1.40 -50.72 -0.21
N CYS A 589 -2.56 -50.12 -0.53
CA CYS A 589 -3.24 -49.22 0.40
C CYS A 589 -3.61 -49.93 1.71
N ARG A 590 -4.15 -51.16 1.63
CA ARG A 590 -4.48 -51.96 2.81
C ARG A 590 -3.28 -52.26 3.70
N ARG A 591 -2.11 -52.56 3.12
CA ARG A 591 -0.88 -52.86 3.88
C ARG A 591 -0.28 -51.65 4.60
N HIS A 592 -0.67 -50.45 4.18
CA HIS A 592 -0.13 -49.19 4.68
C HIS A 592 -1.20 -48.33 5.36
N ASP A 593 -2.33 -48.93 5.73
CA ASP A 593 -3.48 -48.27 6.38
C ASP A 593 -3.99 -47.02 5.64
N LEU A 594 -3.85 -47.02 4.32
CA LEU A 594 -4.34 -45.96 3.45
C LEU A 594 -5.78 -46.24 3.00
N PRO A 595 -6.60 -45.20 2.75
CA PRO A 595 -7.89 -45.37 2.11
C PRO A 595 -7.78 -46.13 0.78
N ALA A 596 -8.79 -46.92 0.44
CA ALA A 596 -8.83 -47.63 -0.84
C ALA A 596 -8.65 -46.64 -2.02
N PRO A 597 -7.93 -47.04 -3.10
CA PRO A 597 -7.68 -46.18 -4.25
C PRO A 597 -8.97 -45.58 -4.80
N GLN A 598 -9.00 -44.27 -4.99
CA GLN A 598 -10.15 -43.57 -5.58
C GLN A 598 -9.98 -43.51 -7.10
N THR A 599 -11.07 -43.66 -7.84
CA THR A 599 -11.06 -43.51 -9.30
C THR A 599 -11.37 -42.07 -9.70
N PHE A 600 -10.68 -41.57 -10.73
CA PHE A 600 -10.88 -40.23 -11.24
C PHE A 600 -10.81 -40.21 -12.78
N SER A 601 -11.78 -39.53 -13.41
CA SER A 601 -11.74 -39.17 -14.82
C SER A 601 -12.18 -37.73 -15.00
N CYS A 602 -11.61 -37.07 -16.00
CA CYS A 602 -11.93 -35.70 -16.40
C CYS A 602 -12.62 -35.64 -17.77
N LEU A 603 -13.01 -36.79 -18.34
CA LEU A 603 -13.53 -36.85 -19.71
C LEU A 603 -14.83 -36.05 -19.86
N VAL A 604 -15.80 -36.27 -18.96
CA VAL A 604 -17.13 -35.62 -19.00
C VAL A 604 -17.27 -34.61 -17.86
N ALA A 605 -17.84 -34.99 -16.72
CA ALA A 605 -17.91 -34.16 -15.53
C ALA A 605 -16.92 -34.71 -14.48
N PRO A 606 -15.89 -33.94 -14.06
CA PRO A 606 -14.95 -34.40 -13.06
C PRO A 606 -15.65 -34.63 -11.72
N PRO A 607 -15.52 -35.82 -11.11
CA PRO A 607 -16.20 -36.13 -9.85
C PRO A 607 -15.63 -35.28 -8.71
N ARG A 608 -16.51 -34.62 -7.94
CA ARG A 608 -16.08 -33.75 -6.82
C ARG A 608 -15.72 -34.51 -5.54
N ASP A 609 -16.16 -35.75 -5.41
CA ASP A 609 -15.99 -36.57 -4.19
C ASP A 609 -14.51 -36.76 -3.79
N VAL A 610 -13.61 -36.85 -4.78
CA VAL A 610 -12.17 -37.00 -4.51
C VAL A 610 -11.59 -35.75 -3.82
N TYR A 611 -12.05 -34.55 -4.19
CA TYR A 611 -11.61 -33.30 -3.58
C TYR A 611 -12.23 -33.11 -2.20
N VAL A 612 -13.51 -33.48 -2.03
CA VAL A 612 -14.16 -33.50 -0.70
C VAL A 612 -13.39 -34.43 0.23
N LYS A 613 -13.06 -35.64 -0.22
CA LYS A 613 -12.28 -36.60 0.58
C LYS A 613 -10.89 -36.08 0.94
N LEU A 614 -10.19 -35.45 0.00
CA LEU A 614 -8.89 -34.81 0.27
C LEU A 614 -9.01 -33.69 1.29
N ALA A 615 -10.02 -32.82 1.16
CA ALA A 615 -10.26 -31.74 2.11
C ALA A 615 -10.65 -32.27 3.50
N THR A 616 -11.48 -33.30 3.57
CA THR A 616 -11.83 -33.98 4.83
C THR A 616 -10.60 -34.58 5.49
N MET A 617 -9.75 -35.29 4.74
CA MET A 617 -8.50 -35.85 5.27
C MET A 617 -7.55 -34.76 5.76
N ALA A 618 -7.43 -33.64 5.03
CA ALA A 618 -6.60 -32.51 5.45
C ALA A 618 -7.13 -31.81 6.73
N ALA A 619 -8.46 -31.69 6.86
CA ALA A 619 -9.09 -31.08 8.02
C ALA A 619 -9.15 -32.01 9.25
N TYR A 620 -9.17 -33.33 9.01
CA TYR A 620 -9.24 -34.39 10.03
C TYR A 620 -8.21 -35.50 9.69
N PRO A 621 -6.91 -35.27 9.97
CA PRO A 621 -5.80 -36.17 9.62
C PRO A 621 -5.84 -37.56 10.28
#